data_AF-A0A357FTL5-F1
#
_entry.id   AF-A0A357FTL5-F1
#
_cell.length_a   1.000
_cell.length_b   1.000
_cell.length_c   1.000
_cell.angle_alpha   90.00
_cell.angle_beta   90.00
_cell.angle_gamma   90.00
#
_symmetry.space_group_name_H-M   'P 1'
#
loop_
_entity.id
_entity.type
_entity.pdbx_description
1 polymer ?
#
loop_
_entity_poly.entity_id
_entity_poly.type
_entity_poly.pdbx_seq_one_letter_code
_entity_poly.pdbx_strand_id
1 'polypeptide(L)' 'MISDSQTPQKLHKNEGIKDSSDYLRGTILEGLADVSTGSIAADDQQLTKFHGLYQQDDRDVRSARRKHKLDKAYSFLSR' A
#
# COMPACT_ATOMS: atom_id res chain seq x y z
N MET A 1 -40.93 15.74 10.86
CA MET A 1 -40.27 15.02 9.74
C MET A 1 -38.84 15.52 9.72
N ILE A 2 -37.90 14.72 10.23
CA ILE A 2 -36.49 15.08 10.27
C ILE A 2 -35.93 14.76 8.89
N SER A 3 -35.67 15.82 8.12
CA SER A 3 -35.03 15.74 6.82
C SER A 3 -33.54 15.57 7.05
N ASP A 4 -33.09 14.33 7.22
CA ASP A 4 -31.67 13.99 7.12
C ASP A 4 -31.27 14.12 5.66
N SER A 5 -30.84 15.32 5.28
CA SER A 5 -30.11 15.54 4.03
C SER A 5 -28.76 14.80 4.14
N GLN A 6 -28.77 13.50 3.87
CA GLN A 6 -27.57 12.66 3.82
C GLN A 6 -26.75 13.06 2.60
N THR A 7 -25.90 14.06 2.78
CA THR A 7 -24.78 14.25 1.86
C THR A 7 -23.77 13.16 2.23
N PRO A 8 -23.36 12.27 1.29
CA PRO A 8 -22.44 11.20 1.63
C PRO A 8 -21.15 11.79 2.20
N GLN A 9 -20.80 11.37 3.42
CA GLN A 9 -19.59 11.84 4.09
C GLN A 9 -18.38 11.47 3.24
N LYS A 10 -17.58 12.46 2.87
CA LYS A 10 -16.34 12.22 2.13
C LYS A 10 -15.34 11.50 3.02
N LEU A 11 -15.24 10.18 2.84
CA LEU A 11 -14.29 9.34 3.57
C LEU A 11 -12.86 9.54 3.05
N HIS A 12 -11.88 9.24 3.92
CA HIS A 12 -10.49 9.17 3.51
C HIS A 12 -10.27 8.01 2.53
N LYS A 13 -9.33 8.13 1.58
CA LYS A 13 -9.05 7.09 0.57
C LYS A 13 -8.85 5.70 1.18
N ASN A 14 -8.17 5.63 2.33
CA ASN A 14 -7.91 4.39 3.03
C ASN A 14 -9.18 3.62 3.43
N GLU A 15 -10.30 4.30 3.62
CA GLU A 15 -11.57 3.63 3.94
C GLU A 15 -12.05 2.79 2.76
N GLY A 16 -11.92 3.30 1.53
CA GLY A 16 -12.24 2.53 0.32
C GLY A 16 -11.33 1.31 0.14
N ILE A 17 -10.02 1.47 0.43
CA ILE A 17 -9.06 0.35 0.36
C ILE A 17 -9.46 -0.75 1.35
N LYS A 18 -9.83 -0.39 2.59
CA LYS A 18 -10.28 -1.36 3.60
C LYS A 18 -11.59 -2.04 3.20
N ASP A 19 -12.55 -1.27 2.69
CA ASP A 19 -13.86 -1.80 2.26
C ASP A 19 -13.72 -2.85 1.16
N SER A 20 -12.85 -2.62 0.18
CA SER A 20 -12.61 -3.55 -0.94
C SER A 20 -11.61 -4.67 -0.66
N SER A 21 -11.11 -4.81 0.58
CA SER A 21 -9.93 -5.66 0.87
C SER A 21 -10.22 -7.09 1.31
N ASP A 22 -11.48 -7.52 1.42
CA ASP A 22 -11.81 -8.85 1.99
C ASP A 22 -11.12 -9.08 3.35
N TYR A 23 -11.51 -8.28 4.35
CA TYR A 23 -10.96 -8.31 5.71
C TYR A 23 -9.44 -8.09 5.76
N LEU A 24 -8.96 -7.06 5.06
CA LEU A 24 -7.56 -6.64 4.97
C LEU A 24 -6.65 -7.59 4.17
N ARG A 25 -7.19 -8.66 3.56
CA ARG A 25 -6.43 -9.60 2.73
C ARG A 25 -5.83 -8.92 1.49
N GLY A 26 -6.65 -8.16 0.78
CA GLY A 26 -6.31 -7.52 -0.49
C GLY A 26 -5.75 -8.49 -1.51
N THR A 27 -4.74 -8.04 -2.23
CA THR A 27 -3.97 -8.84 -3.21
C THR A 27 -2.54 -9.06 -2.73
N ILE A 28 -2.31 -9.05 -1.41
CA ILE A 28 -0.96 -9.13 -0.82
C ILE A 28 -0.22 -10.38 -1.30
N LEU A 29 -0.89 -11.54 -1.38
CA LEU A 29 -0.27 -12.79 -1.81
C LEU A 29 0.21 -12.70 -3.27
N GLU A 30 -0.66 -12.20 -4.14
CA GLU A 30 -0.40 -12.02 -5.57
C GLU A 30 0.72 -10.98 -5.78
N GLY A 31 0.68 -9.87 -5.04
CA GLY A 31 1.72 -8.83 -5.08
C GLY A 31 3.07 -9.31 -4.58
N LEU A 32 3.11 -10.18 -3.57
CA LEU A 32 4.36 -10.80 -3.09
C LEU A 32 4.93 -11.84 -4.08
N ALA A 33 4.08 -12.45 -4.90
CA ALA A 33 4.50 -13.40 -5.93
C ALA A 33 4.94 -12.71 -7.24
N ASP A 34 4.57 -11.44 -7.44
CA ASP A 34 4.97 -10.67 -8.60
C ASP A 34 6.44 -10.21 -8.47
N VAL A 35 7.30 -10.75 -9.36
CA VAL A 35 8.72 -10.44 -9.44
C VAL A 35 9.06 -9.38 -10.49
N SER A 36 8.05 -8.79 -11.15
CA SER A 36 8.24 -7.79 -12.20
C SER A 36 8.79 -6.46 -11.67
N THR A 37 8.48 -6.13 -10.42
CA THR A 37 9.03 -4.97 -9.70
C THR A 37 9.52 -5.38 -8.32
N GLY A 38 10.32 -4.53 -7.67
CA GLY A 38 10.69 -4.74 -6.26
C GLY A 38 9.60 -4.35 -5.25
N SER A 39 8.43 -3.91 -5.69
CA SER A 39 7.39 -3.29 -4.85
C SER A 39 6.07 -4.04 -4.95
N ILE A 40 5.19 -3.88 -3.95
CA ILE A 40 3.79 -4.35 -4.03
C ILE A 40 2.87 -3.18 -4.38
N ALA A 41 1.64 -3.48 -4.80
CA ALA A 41 0.64 -2.47 -5.14
C ALA A 41 0.42 -1.45 -4.01
N ALA A 42 0.14 -0.20 -4.35
CA ALA A 42 0.02 0.88 -3.36
C ALA A 42 -1.08 0.64 -2.31
N ASP A 43 -2.16 -0.04 -2.70
CA ASP A 43 -3.24 -0.39 -1.79
C ASP A 43 -2.81 -1.53 -0.85
N ASP A 44 -2.09 -2.54 -1.36
CA ASP A 44 -1.48 -3.59 -0.53
C ASP A 44 -0.44 -3.01 0.45
N GLN A 45 0.34 -1.98 0.07
CA GLN A 45 1.23 -1.29 1.00
C GLN A 45 0.48 -0.63 2.19
N GLN A 46 -0.82 -0.31 2.05
CA GLN A 46 -1.63 0.13 3.19
C GLN A 46 -2.09 -1.07 4.02
N LEU A 47 -2.50 -2.16 3.37
CA LEU A 47 -3.02 -3.35 4.03
C LEU A 47 -1.93 -4.12 4.80
N THR A 48 -0.71 -4.20 4.29
CA THR A 48 0.40 -4.88 4.97
C THR A 48 0.71 -4.28 6.34
N LYS A 49 0.41 -2.99 6.56
CA LYS A 49 0.61 -2.32 7.85
C LYS A 49 -0.22 -2.95 8.97
N PHE A 50 -1.41 -3.45 8.65
CA PHE A 50 -2.27 -4.18 9.59
C PHE A 50 -1.71 -5.57 9.92
N HIS A 51 -0.78 -6.07 9.12
CA HIS A 51 -0.07 -7.34 9.28
C HIS A 51 1.33 -7.14 9.88
N GLY A 52 1.62 -5.95 10.43
CA GLY A 52 2.95 -5.64 10.97
C GLY A 52 4.05 -5.45 9.91
N LEU A 53 3.69 -5.44 8.62
CA LEU A 53 4.62 -5.36 7.50
C LEU A 53 4.61 -3.98 6.85
N TYR A 54 5.80 -3.38 6.73
CA TYR A 54 5.99 -2.03 6.17
C TYR A 54 7.01 -2.07 5.05
N GLN A 55 6.58 -1.78 3.82
CA GLN A 55 7.49 -1.58 2.71
C GLN A 55 8.27 -0.27 2.87
N GLN A 56 9.58 -0.36 2.69
CA GLN A 56 10.52 0.74 2.75
C GLN A 56 11.48 0.66 1.57
N ASP A 57 12.36 1.64 1.44
CA ASP A 57 13.47 1.59 0.54
C ASP A 57 14.74 2.18 1.16
N ASP A 58 15.88 1.65 0.75
CA ASP A 58 17.18 2.17 1.14
C ASP A 58 17.39 3.58 0.56
N ARG A 59 17.40 4.55 1.47
CA ARG A 59 17.51 5.97 1.16
C ARG A 59 18.91 6.39 0.78
N ASP A 60 19.94 5.67 1.22
CA ASP A 60 21.33 6.01 0.99
C ASP A 60 21.68 5.77 -0.49
N VAL A 61 21.11 4.73 -1.10
CA VAL A 61 21.36 4.38 -2.51
C VAL A 61 20.33 4.95 -3.49
N ARG A 62 19.22 5.53 -3.00
CA ARG A 62 18.07 5.96 -3.84
C ARG A 62 18.49 6.89 -4.99
N SER A 63 19.34 7.87 -4.72
CA SER A 63 19.78 8.85 -5.73
C SER A 63 20.58 8.19 -6.86
N ALA A 64 21.52 7.31 -6.50
CA ALA A 64 22.33 6.56 -7.46
C ALA A 64 21.43 5.64 -8.32
N ARG A 65 20.52 4.89 -7.70
CA ARG A 65 19.59 4.00 -8.41
C ARG A 65 18.70 4.76 -9.40
N ARG A 66 18.17 5.92 -8.99
CA ARG A 66 17.39 6.80 -9.87
C ARG A 66 18.20 7.27 -11.08
N LYS A 67 19.47 7.66 -10.89
CA LYS A 67 20.37 8.05 -11.98
C LYS A 67 20.57 6.92 -13.00
N HIS A 68 20.58 5.67 -12.52
CA HIS A 68 20.68 4.47 -13.34
C HIS A 68 19.34 3.93 -13.84
N LYS A 69 18.22 4.65 -13.61
CA LYS A 69 16.85 4.21 -13.96
C LYS A 69 16.48 2.84 -13.38
N LEU A 70 17.05 2.51 -12.23
CA LEU A 70 16.71 1.31 -11.47
C LEU A 70 15.57 1.64 -10.51
N ASP A 71 14.73 0.64 -10.24
CA ASP A 71 13.79 0.68 -9.13
C ASP A 71 14.49 0.97 -7.81
N LYS A 72 13.76 1.47 -6.82
CA LYS A 72 14.32 1.64 -5.47
C LYS A 72 14.78 0.30 -4.90
N ALA A 73 15.73 0.34 -3.97
CA ALA A 73 16.13 -0.85 -3.24
C ALA A 73 15.11 -1.09 -2.13
N TYR A 74 14.01 -1.77 -2.46
CA TYR A 74 12.91 -2.01 -1.54
C TYR A 74 13.27 -3.07 -0.49
N SER A 75 12.68 -2.93 0.70
CA SER A 75 12.76 -3.90 1.78
C SER A 75 11.47 -3.86 2.61
N PHE A 76 11.25 -4.87 3.44
CA PHE A 76 10.15 -4.90 4.39
C PHE A 76 10.67 -4.90 5.82
N LEU A 77 10.14 -4.01 6.63
CA LEU A 77 10.19 -4.14 8.09
C LEU A 77 9.02 -5.01 8.54
N SER A 78 9.29 -5.97 9.43
CA SER A 78 8.28 -6.79 10.10
C SER A 78 8.28 -6.50 11.61
N ARG A 79 7.10 -6.37 12.22
CA ARG A 79 6.89 -6.14 13.65
C ARG A 79 5.84 -7.07 14.23
#